data_AF-A0A015I1I3-F1
#
_entry.id   AF-A0A015I1I3-F1
#
_cell.length_a   1.000
_cell.length_b   1.000
_cell.length_c   1.000
_cell.angle_alpha   90.00
_cell.angle_beta   90.00
_cell.angle_gamma   90.00
#
_symmetry.space_group_name_H-M   'P 1'
#
loop_
_entity.id
_entity.type
_entity.pdbx_description
1 polymer ?
#
loop_
_entity_poly.entity_id
_entity_poly.type
_entity_poly.pdbx_seq_one_letter_code
_entity_poly.pdbx_strand_id
1 'polypeptide(L)'
;MSFLIFKSKQKTPHELVRIVKDAINRLDGVDKKKASEDISKNLTTMKTILYGDGESDPVPETVAQLAQEVYNNDILQLLVLNIWRFEFEAKKDVSQIFNNLLRRQIGSLTPTVDYLRNREEILFTLLKGYENPDIALNCGMILRECLRHESLTKIILYSPQFYDFFTYVEMSTFDIASDAFATFKEILTRHKTLVAEFLDTNYDTFFGSYTKLLNSNNYVTKRQSLKLLGEILLDRCNFNVMTRYIANAENLKLMMNLLRDKSRNIQFEAFHVFKIFVANPNKTKPISDILGKNRERLIQFLGNFHNDRHGLFTVIFIFSSFSSFFNKTDTYFLYAIR
;
A
#
# COMPACT_ATOMS: atom_id res chain seq x y z
N MET A 1 -58.88 3.73 -17.27
CA MET A 1 -57.94 4.85 -17.04
C MET A 1 -56.54 4.31 -17.22
N SER A 2 -55.87 4.71 -18.31
CA SER A 2 -54.48 4.35 -18.57
C SER A 2 -53.60 5.26 -17.73
N PHE A 3 -52.87 4.72 -16.76
CA PHE A 3 -51.88 5.46 -16.00
C PHE A 3 -50.69 5.74 -16.93
N LEU A 4 -50.64 6.96 -17.47
CA LEU A 4 -49.46 7.52 -18.10
C LEU A 4 -48.38 7.68 -17.02
N ILE A 5 -47.55 6.65 -16.86
CA ILE A 5 -46.30 6.75 -16.10
C ILE A 5 -45.40 7.68 -16.90
N PHE A 6 -45.36 8.95 -16.52
CA PHE A 6 -44.36 9.90 -16.99
C PHE A 6 -42.97 9.35 -16.62
N LYS A 7 -42.26 8.72 -17.56
CA LYS A 7 -40.82 8.46 -17.41
C LYS A 7 -40.15 9.82 -17.26
N SER A 8 -39.63 10.12 -16.08
CA SER A 8 -38.83 11.33 -15.85
C SER A 8 -37.69 11.36 -16.88
N LYS A 9 -37.53 12.49 -17.58
CA LYS A 9 -36.46 12.67 -18.56
C LYS A 9 -35.11 12.34 -17.91
N GLN A 10 -34.35 11.43 -18.51
CA GLN A 10 -33.05 11.02 -17.99
C GLN A 10 -32.10 12.23 -18.06
N LYS A 11 -31.44 12.51 -16.93
CA LYS A 11 -30.50 13.65 -16.84
C LYS A 11 -29.27 13.38 -17.70
N THR A 12 -28.80 14.42 -18.37
CA THR A 12 -27.54 14.40 -19.13
C THR A 12 -26.33 14.36 -18.19
N PRO A 13 -25.16 13.87 -18.65
CA PRO A 13 -23.93 13.91 -17.85
C PRO A 13 -23.58 15.30 -17.30
N HIS A 14 -23.78 16.35 -18.11
CA HIS A 14 -23.57 17.73 -17.69
C HIS A 14 -24.51 18.15 -16.55
N GLU A 15 -25.81 17.83 -16.65
CA GLU A 15 -26.79 18.12 -15.59
C GLU A 15 -26.46 17.37 -14.30
N LEU A 16 -26.06 16.09 -14.39
CA LEU A 16 -25.65 15.28 -13.24
C LEU A 16 -24.47 15.93 -12.51
N VAL A 17 -23.42 16.28 -13.25
CA VAL A 17 -22.21 16.92 -12.71
C VAL A 17 -22.52 18.26 -12.06
N ARG A 18 -23.32 19.10 -12.73
CA ARG A 18 -23.74 20.40 -12.19
C ARG A 18 -24.51 20.25 -10.88
N ILE A 19 -25.49 19.33 -10.84
CA ILE A 19 -26.30 19.12 -9.62
C ILE A 19 -25.43 18.63 -8.46
N VAL A 20 -24.49 17.70 -8.69
CA VAL A 20 -23.58 17.22 -7.64
C VAL A 20 -22.72 18.37 -7.11
N LYS A 21 -22.14 19.18 -8.00
CA LYS A 21 -21.33 20.35 -7.61
C LYS A 21 -22.12 21.36 -6.78
N ASP A 22 -23.31 21.73 -7.25
CA ASP A 22 -24.19 22.68 -6.56
C ASP A 22 -24.70 22.14 -5.22
N ALA A 23 -24.94 20.83 -5.12
CA ALA A 23 -25.36 20.19 -3.89
C ALA A 23 -24.22 20.14 -2.85
N ILE A 24 -22.98 19.83 -3.26
CA ILE A 24 -21.81 19.87 -2.37
C ILE A 24 -21.62 21.25 -1.74
N ASN A 25 -21.79 22.31 -2.52
CA ASN A 25 -21.67 23.69 -2.04
C ASN A 25 -22.78 24.11 -1.05
N ARG A 26 -23.88 23.35 -0.98
CA ARG A 26 -25.03 23.64 -0.10
C ARG A 26 -25.09 22.74 1.15
N LEU A 27 -24.11 21.86 1.36
CA LEU A 27 -24.11 20.90 2.46
C LEU A 27 -24.02 21.54 3.88
N ASP A 28 -23.69 22.83 3.99
CA ASP A 28 -23.68 23.57 5.27
C ASP A 28 -24.94 24.44 5.49
N GLY A 29 -25.86 24.47 4.53
CA GLY A 29 -27.05 25.31 4.57
C GLY A 29 -28.30 24.64 5.15
N VAL A 30 -29.38 25.41 5.21
CA VAL A 30 -30.73 24.94 5.62
C VAL A 30 -31.20 23.76 4.75
N ASP A 31 -30.75 23.71 3.50
CA ASP A 31 -31.08 22.68 2.53
C ASP A 31 -30.19 21.42 2.60
N LYS A 32 -29.40 21.22 3.66
CA LYS A 32 -28.46 20.09 3.81
C LYS A 32 -29.08 18.73 3.48
N LYS A 33 -30.30 18.46 3.97
CA LYS A 33 -31.00 17.19 3.71
C LYS A 33 -31.26 17.00 2.22
N LYS A 34 -31.76 18.04 1.55
CA LYS A 34 -32.03 18.01 0.11
C LYS A 34 -30.74 17.88 -0.70
N ALA A 35 -29.68 18.57 -0.29
CA ALA A 35 -28.35 18.45 -0.88
C ALA A 35 -27.79 17.02 -0.76
N SER A 36 -27.92 16.39 0.41
CA SER A 36 -27.52 14.99 0.62
C SER A 36 -28.27 14.04 -0.30
N GLU A 37 -29.60 14.16 -0.39
CA GLU A 37 -30.42 13.34 -1.29
C GLU A 37 -30.04 13.53 -2.76
N ASP A 38 -29.76 14.77 -3.17
CA ASP A 38 -29.34 15.08 -4.54
C ASP A 38 -27.95 14.49 -4.81
N ILE A 39 -26.99 14.57 -3.89
CA ILE A 39 -25.67 13.92 -4.04
C ILE A 39 -25.86 12.41 -4.21
N SER A 40 -26.54 11.74 -3.28
CA SER A 40 -26.73 10.29 -3.31
C SER A 40 -27.40 9.83 -4.62
N LYS A 41 -28.52 10.46 -5.02
CA LYS A 41 -29.25 10.08 -6.25
C LYS A 41 -28.42 10.27 -7.52
N ASN A 42 -27.70 11.39 -7.63
CA ASN A 42 -26.94 11.68 -8.84
C ASN A 42 -25.63 10.87 -8.90
N LEU A 43 -24.98 10.59 -7.77
CA LEU A 43 -23.84 9.66 -7.73
C LEU A 43 -24.25 8.25 -8.15
N THR A 44 -25.38 7.74 -7.66
CA THR A 44 -25.89 6.43 -8.13
C THR A 44 -26.15 6.44 -9.64
N THR A 45 -26.71 7.54 -10.18
CA THR A 45 -26.93 7.66 -11.63
C THR A 45 -25.62 7.70 -12.42
N MET A 46 -24.62 8.45 -11.95
CA MET A 46 -23.28 8.48 -12.54
C MET A 46 -22.64 7.09 -12.52
N LYS A 47 -22.76 6.36 -11.40
CA LYS A 47 -22.28 4.99 -11.29
C LYS A 47 -22.96 4.07 -12.30
N THR A 48 -24.28 4.15 -12.48
CA THR A 48 -24.99 3.36 -13.50
C THR A 48 -24.51 3.68 -14.91
N ILE A 49 -24.19 4.94 -15.23
CA ILE A 49 -23.58 5.29 -16.53
C ILE A 49 -22.23 4.57 -16.72
N LEU A 50 -21.42 4.46 -15.66
CA LEU A 50 -20.06 3.91 -15.71
C LEU A 50 -19.99 2.38 -15.67
N TYR A 51 -20.97 1.72 -15.05
CA TYR A 51 -20.97 0.27 -14.83
C TYR A 51 -22.09 -0.47 -15.56
N GLY A 52 -23.11 0.24 -16.06
CA GLY A 52 -24.36 -0.35 -16.52
C GLY A 52 -25.37 -0.52 -15.39
N ASP A 53 -26.58 -0.95 -15.74
CA ASP A 53 -27.67 -1.24 -14.80
C ASP A 53 -27.84 -2.75 -14.51
N GLY A 54 -26.94 -3.59 -15.06
CA GLY A 54 -26.98 -5.04 -14.96
C GLY A 54 -27.72 -5.73 -16.10
N GLU A 55 -28.51 -4.98 -16.88
CA GLU A 55 -29.18 -5.47 -18.10
C GLU A 55 -28.50 -4.92 -19.36
N SER A 56 -28.02 -3.67 -19.30
CA SER A 56 -27.37 -2.98 -20.40
C SER A 56 -25.93 -2.60 -20.05
N ASP A 57 -25.04 -2.76 -21.03
CA ASP A 57 -23.65 -2.32 -20.92
C ASP A 57 -23.52 -0.78 -20.94
N PRO A 58 -22.46 -0.20 -20.33
CA PRO A 58 -22.16 1.22 -20.43
C PRO A 58 -22.08 1.71 -21.87
N VAL A 59 -22.80 2.78 -22.19
CA VAL A 59 -22.72 3.42 -23.52
C VAL A 59 -21.42 4.25 -23.61
N PRO A 60 -20.48 3.92 -24.53
CA PRO A 60 -19.15 4.56 -24.54
C PRO A 60 -19.18 6.08 -24.70
N GLU A 61 -20.10 6.60 -25.51
CA GLU A 61 -20.25 8.04 -25.73
C GLU A 61 -20.70 8.76 -24.45
N THR A 62 -21.70 8.22 -23.75
CA THR A 62 -22.19 8.77 -22.48
C THR A 62 -21.12 8.73 -21.39
N VAL A 63 -20.33 7.64 -21.33
CA VAL A 63 -19.18 7.52 -20.41
C VAL A 63 -18.12 8.58 -20.73
N ALA A 64 -17.82 8.81 -22.02
CA ALA A 64 -16.87 9.83 -22.43
C ALA A 64 -17.34 11.24 -22.07
N GLN A 65 -18.62 11.54 -22.29
CA GLN A 65 -19.23 12.82 -21.90
C GLN A 65 -19.18 13.02 -20.38
N LEU A 66 -19.54 12.01 -19.58
CA LEU A 66 -19.47 12.08 -18.13
C LEU A 66 -18.04 12.31 -17.62
N ALA A 67 -17.07 11.57 -18.16
CA ALA A 67 -15.66 11.74 -17.81
C ALA A 67 -15.18 13.18 -18.09
N GLN A 68 -15.51 13.71 -19.28
CA GLN A 68 -15.12 15.07 -19.65
C GLN A 68 -15.73 16.13 -18.71
N GLU A 69 -17.01 16.00 -18.39
CA GLU A 69 -17.70 16.92 -17.46
C GLU A 69 -17.11 16.82 -16.04
N VAL A 70 -16.77 15.62 -15.58
CA VAL A 70 -16.10 15.40 -14.29
C VAL A 70 -14.75 16.12 -14.23
N TYR A 71 -13.95 16.07 -15.30
CA TYR A 71 -12.65 16.74 -15.35
C TYR A 71 -12.79 18.25 -15.46
N ASN A 72 -13.70 18.74 -16.33
CA ASN A 72 -13.90 20.18 -16.56
C ASN A 72 -14.42 20.91 -15.32
N ASN A 73 -15.08 20.20 -14.40
CA ASN A 73 -15.70 20.77 -13.22
C ASN A 73 -14.99 20.41 -11.89
N ASP A 74 -13.83 19.75 -11.96
CA ASP A 74 -13.01 19.30 -10.82
C ASP A 74 -13.78 18.41 -9.83
N ILE A 75 -14.71 17.59 -10.33
CA ILE A 75 -15.60 16.81 -9.49
C ILE A 75 -14.83 15.82 -8.63
N LEU A 76 -13.77 15.18 -9.15
CA LEU A 76 -12.97 14.25 -8.34
C LEU A 76 -12.35 14.94 -7.12
N GLN A 77 -11.90 16.19 -7.25
CA GLN A 77 -11.36 16.96 -6.13
C GLN A 77 -12.46 17.31 -5.13
N LEU A 78 -13.60 17.81 -5.62
CA LEU A 78 -14.74 18.17 -4.77
C LEU A 78 -15.28 16.97 -3.99
N LEU A 79 -15.37 15.80 -4.63
CA LEU A 79 -15.81 14.57 -3.97
C LEU A 79 -14.84 14.16 -2.86
N VAL A 80 -13.53 14.12 -3.13
CA VAL A 80 -12.52 13.73 -2.14
C VAL A 80 -12.47 14.70 -0.95
N LEU A 81 -12.53 16.02 -1.19
CA LEU A 81 -12.52 17.02 -0.11
C LEU A 81 -13.76 16.94 0.80
N ASN A 82 -14.89 16.46 0.28
CA ASN A 82 -16.18 16.49 0.98
C ASN A 82 -16.72 15.10 1.35
N ILE A 83 -16.02 14.01 1.01
CA ILE A 83 -16.51 12.63 1.20
C ILE A 83 -16.91 12.32 2.65
N TRP A 84 -16.25 12.96 3.64
CA TRP A 84 -16.59 12.82 5.06
C TRP A 84 -18.00 13.30 5.41
N ARG A 85 -18.60 14.17 4.58
CA ARG A 85 -19.94 14.76 4.77
C ARG A 85 -21.04 13.92 4.14
N PHE A 86 -20.70 12.94 3.30
CA PHE A 86 -21.65 12.17 2.53
C PHE A 86 -22.25 11.01 3.34
N GLU A 87 -23.42 10.54 2.93
CA GLU A 87 -24.02 9.32 3.45
C GLU A 87 -23.18 8.08 3.13
N PHE A 88 -23.34 7.03 3.92
CA PHE A 88 -22.51 5.82 3.83
C PHE A 88 -22.46 5.20 2.43
N GLU A 89 -23.61 5.02 1.76
CA GLU A 89 -23.64 4.47 0.39
C GLU A 89 -23.06 5.45 -0.63
N ALA A 90 -23.26 6.76 -0.45
CA ALA A 90 -22.65 7.77 -1.32
C ALA A 90 -21.11 7.75 -1.24
N LYS A 91 -20.51 7.49 -0.07
CA LYS A 91 -19.05 7.31 0.06
C LYS A 91 -18.54 6.13 -0.77
N LYS A 92 -19.29 5.01 -0.81
CA LYS A 92 -18.95 3.85 -1.64
C LYS A 92 -19.08 4.17 -3.13
N ASP A 93 -20.15 4.87 -3.52
CA ASP A 93 -20.35 5.30 -4.91
C ASP A 93 -19.20 6.22 -5.37
N VAL A 94 -18.71 7.13 -4.52
CA VAL A 94 -17.51 7.94 -4.82
C VAL A 94 -16.30 7.05 -5.12
N SER A 95 -16.01 6.07 -4.27
CA SER A 95 -14.88 5.16 -4.50
C SER A 95 -15.01 4.39 -5.82
N GLN A 96 -16.21 3.91 -6.15
CA GLN A 96 -16.46 3.18 -7.39
C GLN A 96 -16.35 4.07 -8.63
N ILE A 97 -16.96 5.26 -8.61
CA ILE A 97 -16.88 6.23 -9.70
C ILE A 97 -15.44 6.65 -9.95
N PHE A 98 -14.70 7.02 -8.89
CA PHE A 98 -13.29 7.42 -9.00
C PHE A 98 -12.46 6.30 -9.62
N ASN A 99 -12.59 5.07 -9.11
CA ASN A 99 -11.80 3.93 -9.57
C ASN A 99 -12.14 3.51 -11.01
N ASN A 100 -13.40 3.60 -11.42
CA ASN A 100 -13.81 3.35 -12.80
C ASN A 100 -13.18 4.37 -13.75
N LEU A 101 -13.30 5.66 -13.44
CA LEU A 101 -12.70 6.72 -14.24
C LEU A 101 -11.17 6.59 -14.28
N LEU A 102 -10.53 6.25 -13.17
CA LEU A 102 -9.09 6.05 -13.10
C LEU A 102 -8.59 4.95 -14.07
N ARG A 103 -9.36 3.87 -14.21
CA ARG A 103 -9.05 2.75 -15.11
C ARG A 103 -9.39 3.03 -16.58
N ARG A 104 -10.06 4.15 -16.88
CA ARG A 104 -10.48 4.50 -18.24
C ARG A 104 -9.27 4.79 -19.13
N GLN A 105 -9.26 4.17 -20.30
CA GLN A 105 -8.23 4.34 -21.33
C GLN A 105 -8.83 4.84 -22.65
N ILE A 106 -8.08 5.65 -23.38
CA ILE A 106 -8.38 6.03 -24.78
C ILE A 106 -7.14 5.69 -25.60
N GLY A 107 -7.16 4.53 -26.28
CA GLY A 107 -5.94 3.98 -26.87
C GLY A 107 -4.89 3.71 -25.77
N SER A 108 -3.71 4.30 -25.89
CA SER A 108 -2.66 4.25 -24.87
C SER A 108 -2.76 5.33 -23.79
N LEU A 109 -3.69 6.28 -23.93
CA LEU A 109 -3.84 7.39 -23.00
C LEU A 109 -4.62 6.96 -21.76
N THR A 110 -4.24 7.54 -20.61
CA THR A 110 -4.89 7.35 -19.32
C THR A 110 -5.35 8.71 -18.78
N PRO A 111 -6.48 9.26 -19.28
CA PRO A 111 -6.84 10.66 -19.06
C PRO A 111 -6.97 11.06 -17.58
N THR A 112 -7.48 10.16 -16.74
CA THR A 112 -7.63 10.43 -15.30
C THR A 112 -6.28 10.46 -14.59
N VAL A 113 -5.33 9.63 -15.02
CA VAL A 113 -3.95 9.67 -14.51
C VAL A 113 -3.31 11.01 -14.86
N ASP A 114 -3.45 11.44 -16.12
CA ASP A 114 -2.94 12.74 -16.58
C ASP A 114 -3.61 13.92 -15.86
N TYR A 115 -4.92 13.83 -15.60
CA TYR A 115 -5.66 14.79 -14.78
C TYR A 115 -5.09 14.89 -13.35
N LEU A 116 -4.82 13.75 -12.70
CA LEU A 116 -4.33 13.68 -11.32
C LEU A 116 -2.88 14.14 -11.19
N ARG A 117 -2.03 13.89 -12.19
CA ARG A 117 -0.65 14.41 -12.22
C ARG A 117 -0.57 15.94 -12.17
N ASN A 118 -1.61 16.62 -12.66
CA ASN A 118 -1.70 18.09 -12.60
C ASN A 118 -2.47 18.59 -11.36
N ARG A 119 -2.90 17.69 -10.47
CA ARG A 119 -3.70 17.99 -9.27
C ARG A 119 -3.30 17.07 -8.11
N GLU A 120 -2.02 17.09 -7.77
CA GLU A 120 -1.41 16.19 -6.79
C GLU A 120 -2.07 16.26 -5.40
N GLU A 121 -2.63 17.43 -5.04
CA GLU A 121 -3.41 17.64 -3.80
C GLU A 121 -4.54 16.62 -3.60
N ILE A 122 -5.11 16.07 -4.67
CA ILE A 122 -6.13 15.01 -4.56
C ILE A 122 -5.51 13.75 -3.92
N LEU A 123 -4.29 13.38 -4.31
CA LEU A 123 -3.58 12.23 -3.75
C LEU A 123 -3.24 12.45 -2.28
N PHE A 124 -2.79 13.66 -1.91
CA PHE A 124 -2.48 13.99 -0.53
C PHE A 124 -3.73 14.08 0.35
N THR A 125 -4.85 14.55 -0.20
CA THR A 125 -6.13 14.54 0.52
C THR A 125 -6.62 13.11 0.75
N LEU A 126 -6.47 12.21 -0.23
CA LEU A 126 -6.76 10.79 -0.06
C LEU A 126 -5.87 10.16 1.02
N LEU A 127 -4.56 10.44 1.00
CA LEU A 127 -3.62 9.95 2.01
C LEU A 127 -4.01 10.44 3.42
N LYS A 128 -4.30 11.73 3.58
CA LYS A 128 -4.74 12.32 4.85
C LYS A 128 -6.08 11.77 5.32
N GLY A 129 -6.88 11.17 4.42
CA GLY A 129 -8.12 10.48 4.76
C GLY A 129 -7.96 9.39 5.83
N TYR A 130 -6.76 8.82 6.01
CA TYR A 130 -6.48 7.89 7.11
C TYR A 130 -6.64 8.51 8.51
N GLU A 131 -6.54 9.83 8.65
CA GLU A 131 -6.77 10.55 9.92
C GLU A 131 -8.27 10.61 10.30
N ASN A 132 -9.17 10.31 9.36
CA ASN A 132 -10.61 10.33 9.59
C ASN A 132 -11.19 8.91 9.51
N PRO A 133 -11.59 8.31 10.65
CA PRO A 133 -12.11 6.95 10.70
C PRO A 133 -13.31 6.68 9.79
N ASP A 134 -14.16 7.69 9.56
CA ASP A 134 -15.40 7.52 8.78
C ASP A 134 -15.17 7.40 7.27
N ILE A 135 -13.96 7.68 6.79
CA ILE A 135 -13.60 7.65 5.36
C ILE A 135 -12.27 6.97 5.07
N ALA A 136 -11.48 6.61 6.09
CA ALA A 136 -10.16 6.02 5.92
C ALA A 136 -10.14 4.84 4.94
N LEU A 137 -11.09 3.91 5.04
CA LEU A 137 -11.17 2.76 4.15
C LEU A 137 -11.59 3.14 2.71
N ASN A 138 -12.46 4.13 2.54
CA ASN A 138 -12.82 4.65 1.22
C ASN A 138 -11.63 5.31 0.54
N CYS A 139 -10.90 6.14 1.29
CA CYS A 139 -9.69 6.81 0.84
C CYS A 139 -8.58 5.80 0.49
N GLY A 140 -8.35 4.80 1.36
CA GLY A 140 -7.39 3.72 1.12
C GLY A 140 -7.70 2.92 -0.14
N MET A 141 -8.98 2.58 -0.37
CA MET A 141 -9.41 1.90 -1.61
C MET A 141 -9.11 2.72 -2.87
N ILE A 142 -9.39 4.02 -2.86
CA ILE A 142 -9.12 4.90 -4.01
C ILE A 142 -7.62 5.09 -4.20
N LEU A 143 -6.89 5.32 -3.11
CA LEU A 143 -5.45 5.56 -3.13
C LEU A 143 -4.70 4.34 -3.69
N ARG A 144 -5.05 3.12 -3.28
CA ARG A 144 -4.43 1.90 -3.84
C ARG A 144 -4.69 1.70 -5.32
N GLU A 145 -5.82 2.17 -5.86
CA GLU A 145 -6.01 2.17 -7.31
C GLU A 145 -5.12 3.21 -8.00
N CYS A 146 -4.96 4.40 -7.41
CA CYS A 146 -4.02 5.41 -7.91
C CYS A 146 -2.58 4.85 -7.97
N LEU A 147 -2.18 4.10 -6.94
CA LEU A 147 -0.86 3.49 -6.83
C LEU A 147 -0.57 2.43 -7.90
N ARG A 148 -1.57 1.96 -8.66
CA ARG A 148 -1.34 1.08 -9.81
C ARG A 148 -0.58 1.78 -10.93
N HIS A 149 -0.58 3.11 -10.96
CA HIS A 149 0.09 3.92 -11.97
C HIS A 149 1.40 4.48 -11.40
N GLU A 150 2.53 4.14 -12.01
CA GLU A 150 3.87 4.50 -11.53
C GLU A 150 4.04 6.01 -11.35
N SER A 151 3.47 6.82 -12.26
CA SER A 151 3.52 8.27 -12.20
C SER A 151 2.83 8.85 -10.95
N LEU A 152 1.73 8.26 -10.49
CA LEU A 152 1.02 8.70 -9.28
C LEU A 152 1.70 8.18 -8.02
N THR A 153 2.20 6.94 -8.04
CA THR A 153 3.01 6.41 -6.93
C THR A 153 4.26 7.25 -6.70
N LYS A 154 4.92 7.71 -7.76
CA LYS A 154 6.10 8.57 -7.65
C LYS A 154 5.81 9.86 -6.89
N ILE A 155 4.66 10.51 -7.14
CA ILE A 155 4.25 11.73 -6.43
C ILE A 155 4.16 11.46 -4.93
N ILE A 156 3.48 10.38 -4.53
CA ILE A 156 3.32 10.04 -3.10
C ILE A 156 4.65 9.63 -2.49
N LEU A 157 5.37 8.69 -3.11
CA LEU A 157 6.60 8.11 -2.57
C LEU A 157 7.69 9.15 -2.30
N TYR A 158 7.84 10.14 -3.18
CA TYR A 158 8.85 11.20 -3.04
C TYR A 158 8.35 12.42 -2.23
N SER A 159 7.12 12.38 -1.71
CA SER A 159 6.57 13.45 -0.89
C SER A 159 6.93 13.28 0.60
N PRO A 160 7.01 14.38 1.39
CA PRO A 160 7.10 14.28 2.85
C PRO A 160 5.96 13.47 3.48
N GLN A 161 4.75 13.56 2.91
CA GLN A 161 3.53 12.90 3.38
C GLN A 161 3.62 11.38 3.32
N PHE A 162 4.54 10.82 2.52
CA PHE A 162 4.83 9.37 2.56
C PHE A 162 5.19 8.91 3.98
N TYR A 163 5.91 9.75 4.74
CA TYR A 163 6.34 9.38 6.08
C TYR A 163 5.18 9.36 7.10
N ASP A 164 4.01 9.89 6.78
CA ASP A 164 2.83 9.79 7.64
C ASP A 164 2.35 8.33 7.76
N PHE A 165 2.66 7.47 6.79
CA PHE A 165 2.36 6.04 6.89
C PHE A 165 3.02 5.38 8.09
N PHE A 166 4.20 5.83 8.54
CA PHE A 166 4.83 5.29 9.75
C PHE A 166 4.00 5.56 11.02
N THR A 167 3.15 6.60 10.99
CA THR A 167 2.16 6.88 12.03
C THR A 167 0.87 6.10 11.79
N TYR A 168 0.35 6.08 10.55
CA TYR A 168 -0.92 5.44 10.23
C TYR A 168 -0.91 3.92 10.49
N VAL A 169 0.21 3.23 10.23
CA VAL A 169 0.33 1.79 10.49
C VAL A 169 0.41 1.43 11.99
N GLU A 170 0.56 2.43 12.86
CA GLU A 170 0.60 2.28 14.31
C GLU A 170 -0.70 2.75 14.99
N MET A 171 -1.72 3.12 14.22
CA MET A 171 -3.01 3.54 14.77
C MET A 171 -3.66 2.43 15.60
N SER A 172 -4.38 2.83 16.65
CA SER A 172 -5.07 1.90 17.56
C SER A 172 -6.28 1.21 16.92
N THR A 173 -6.88 1.82 15.89
CA THR A 173 -7.95 1.24 15.09
C THR A 173 -7.36 0.22 14.11
N PHE A 174 -7.53 -1.06 14.45
CA PHE A 174 -6.88 -2.18 13.76
C PHE A 174 -7.17 -2.26 12.26
N ASP A 175 -8.41 -2.04 11.86
CA ASP A 175 -8.86 -2.04 10.47
C ASP A 175 -8.19 -0.93 9.66
N ILE A 176 -8.14 0.28 10.22
CA ILE A 176 -7.47 1.44 9.60
C ILE A 176 -5.97 1.21 9.50
N ALA A 177 -5.32 0.79 10.59
CA ALA A 177 -3.88 0.52 10.59
C ALA A 177 -3.50 -0.59 9.61
N SER A 178 -4.32 -1.64 9.51
CA SER A 178 -4.12 -2.75 8.56
C SER A 178 -4.28 -2.30 7.11
N ASP A 179 -5.30 -1.48 6.83
CA ASP A 179 -5.52 -0.91 5.50
C ASP A 179 -4.40 0.06 5.11
N ALA A 180 -3.95 0.92 6.03
CA ALA A 180 -2.80 1.79 5.85
C ALA A 180 -1.52 0.99 5.58
N PHE A 181 -1.30 -0.13 6.29
CA PHE A 181 -0.16 -1.01 6.05
C PHE A 181 -0.23 -1.66 4.66
N ALA A 182 -1.42 -2.07 4.21
CA ALA A 182 -1.60 -2.61 2.86
C ALA A 182 -1.22 -1.57 1.80
N THR A 183 -1.62 -0.31 1.98
CA THR A 183 -1.25 0.80 1.09
C THR A 183 0.26 1.11 1.16
N PHE A 184 0.85 1.16 2.36
CA PHE A 184 2.29 1.35 2.56
C PHE A 184 3.11 0.26 1.87
N LYS A 185 2.69 -1.01 2.01
CA LYS A 185 3.30 -2.14 1.31
C LYS A 185 3.17 -2.00 -0.20
N GLU A 186 2.00 -1.61 -0.70
CA GLU A 186 1.76 -1.42 -2.13
C GLU A 186 2.73 -0.41 -2.75
N ILE A 187 2.92 0.74 -2.07
CA ILE A 187 3.87 1.78 -2.46
C ILE A 187 5.29 1.20 -2.57
N LEU A 188 5.70 0.39 -1.59
CA LEU A 188 7.07 -0.13 -1.45
C LEU A 188 7.38 -1.39 -2.27
N THR A 189 6.41 -1.97 -2.99
CA THR A 189 6.62 -3.27 -3.65
C THR A 189 6.13 -3.35 -5.09
N ARG A 190 5.25 -2.43 -5.52
CA ARG A 190 4.64 -2.49 -6.85
C ARG A 190 5.61 -2.09 -7.98
N HIS A 191 6.15 -0.87 -7.91
CA HIS A 191 6.99 -0.30 -8.98
C HIS A 191 8.46 -0.45 -8.61
N LYS A 192 9.00 -1.65 -8.84
CA LYS A 192 10.28 -2.11 -8.26
C LYS A 192 11.46 -1.18 -8.53
N THR A 193 11.61 -0.71 -9.76
CA THR A 193 12.72 0.19 -10.15
C THR A 193 12.62 1.54 -9.43
N LEU A 194 11.42 2.15 -9.43
CA LEU A 194 11.14 3.41 -8.75
C LEU A 194 11.42 3.31 -7.23
N VAL A 195 10.99 2.22 -6.60
CA VAL A 195 11.19 2.00 -5.17
C VAL A 195 12.67 1.74 -4.86
N ALA A 196 13.37 0.96 -5.67
CA ALA A 196 14.79 0.70 -5.48
C ALA A 196 15.62 1.99 -5.50
N GLU A 197 15.35 2.88 -6.48
CA GLU A 197 15.98 4.20 -6.57
C GLU A 197 15.68 5.06 -5.34
N PHE A 198 14.41 5.09 -4.91
CA PHE A 198 14.00 5.84 -3.72
C PHE A 198 14.70 5.34 -2.46
N LEU A 199 14.72 4.02 -2.23
CA LEU A 199 15.29 3.40 -1.04
C LEU A 199 16.81 3.55 -0.97
N ASP A 200 17.50 3.47 -2.11
CA ASP A 200 18.95 3.67 -2.16
C ASP A 200 19.31 5.13 -1.85
N THR A 201 18.57 6.07 -2.46
CA THR A 201 18.79 7.52 -2.28
C THR A 201 18.44 8.00 -0.86
N ASN A 202 17.34 7.50 -0.29
CA ASN A 202 16.80 7.95 1.00
C ASN A 202 17.07 6.96 2.13
N TYR A 203 18.10 6.12 1.97
CA TYR A 203 18.35 4.95 2.80
C TYR A 203 18.31 5.24 4.31
N ASP A 204 19.09 6.22 4.77
CA ASP A 204 19.26 6.47 6.21
C ASP A 204 17.96 6.97 6.83
N THR A 205 17.27 7.91 6.17
CA THR A 205 15.98 8.44 6.62
C THR A 205 14.90 7.36 6.63
N PHE A 206 14.80 6.56 5.56
CA PHE A 206 13.81 5.49 5.47
C PHE A 206 14.05 4.41 6.52
N PHE A 207 15.25 3.82 6.59
CA PHE A 207 15.53 2.73 7.53
C PHE A 207 15.62 3.20 8.99
N GLY A 208 15.95 4.47 9.24
CA GLY A 208 15.82 5.09 10.56
C GLY A 208 14.37 5.07 11.06
N SER A 209 13.41 5.40 10.19
CA SER A 209 11.98 5.30 10.50
C SER A 209 11.49 3.85 10.54
N TYR A 210 11.92 3.01 9.59
CA TYR A 210 11.52 1.60 9.50
C TYR A 210 11.93 0.77 10.72
N THR A 211 13.10 1.07 11.30
CA THR A 211 13.58 0.42 12.52
C THR A 211 12.62 0.63 13.70
N LYS A 212 11.85 1.74 13.73
CA LYS A 212 10.83 1.97 14.76
C LYS A 212 9.70 0.94 14.63
N LEU A 213 9.25 0.63 13.42
CA LEU A 213 8.23 -0.39 13.17
C LEU A 213 8.69 -1.79 13.57
N LEU A 214 9.96 -2.12 13.31
CA LEU A 214 10.56 -3.39 13.75
C LEU A 214 10.64 -3.52 15.27
N ASN A 215 10.65 -2.41 15.99
CA ASN A 215 10.63 -2.35 17.45
C ASN A 215 9.24 -2.10 18.04
N SER A 216 8.20 -2.00 17.22
CA SER A 216 6.84 -1.69 17.65
C SER A 216 6.31 -2.63 18.74
N ASN A 217 5.53 -2.07 19.66
CA ASN A 217 4.78 -2.87 20.64
C ASN A 217 3.52 -3.50 20.03
N ASN A 218 3.06 -2.99 18.88
CA ASN A 218 1.96 -3.59 18.13
C ASN A 218 2.46 -4.87 17.43
N TYR A 219 1.95 -6.02 17.85
CA TYR A 219 2.34 -7.32 17.30
C TYR A 219 2.14 -7.41 15.78
N VAL A 220 1.02 -6.88 15.28
CA VAL A 220 0.67 -6.96 13.86
C VAL A 220 1.62 -6.10 13.05
N THR A 221 1.82 -4.85 13.47
CA THR A 221 2.75 -3.91 12.80
C THR A 221 4.17 -4.44 12.81
N LYS A 222 4.69 -4.91 13.95
CA LYS A 222 6.02 -5.52 14.05
C LYS A 222 6.17 -6.72 13.13
N ARG A 223 5.18 -7.64 13.12
CA ARG A 223 5.22 -8.84 12.26
C ARG A 223 5.20 -8.50 10.78
N GLN A 224 4.25 -7.67 10.36
CA GLN A 224 4.10 -7.32 8.94
C GLN A 224 5.29 -6.50 8.44
N SER A 225 5.87 -5.65 9.28
CA SER A 225 7.09 -4.90 8.96
C SER A 225 8.30 -5.82 8.79
N LEU A 226 8.46 -6.84 9.63
CA LEU A 226 9.53 -7.83 9.43
C LEU A 226 9.35 -8.62 8.14
N LYS A 227 8.12 -9.05 7.84
CA LYS A 227 7.81 -9.75 6.60
C LYS A 227 8.11 -8.87 5.38
N LEU A 228 7.64 -7.63 5.39
CA LEU A 228 7.88 -6.67 4.31
C LEU A 228 9.37 -6.34 4.15
N LEU A 229 10.12 -6.21 5.25
CA LEU A 229 11.58 -6.06 5.19
C LEU A 229 12.23 -7.23 4.45
N GLY A 230 11.85 -8.46 4.76
CA GLY A 230 12.33 -9.64 4.05
C GLY A 230 12.02 -9.59 2.55
N GLU A 231 10.80 -9.20 2.17
CA GLU A 231 10.41 -9.01 0.78
C GLU A 231 11.25 -7.92 0.07
N ILE A 232 11.46 -6.76 0.72
CA ILE A 232 12.28 -5.66 0.19
C ILE A 232 13.72 -6.11 -0.05
N LEU A 233 14.34 -6.77 0.93
CA LEU A 233 15.75 -7.17 0.86
C LEU A 233 16.01 -8.30 -0.14
N LEU A 234 15.00 -9.14 -0.43
CA LEU A 234 15.12 -10.24 -1.39
C LEU A 234 14.76 -9.84 -2.84
N ASP A 235 14.21 -8.64 -3.06
CA ASP A 235 13.97 -8.16 -4.42
C ASP A 235 15.30 -7.83 -5.12
N ARG A 236 15.45 -8.31 -6.35
CA ARG A 236 16.66 -8.16 -7.15
C ARG A 236 16.97 -6.69 -7.48
N CYS A 237 15.96 -5.84 -7.60
CA CYS A 237 16.16 -4.41 -7.86
C CYS A 237 16.79 -3.71 -6.64
N ASN A 238 16.59 -4.26 -5.44
CA ASN A 238 17.09 -3.70 -4.18
C ASN A 238 18.48 -4.23 -3.80
N PHE A 239 19.29 -4.73 -4.74
CA PHE A 239 20.59 -5.32 -4.43
C PHE A 239 21.52 -4.38 -3.64
N ASN A 240 21.59 -3.10 -4.01
CA ASN A 240 22.41 -2.10 -3.30
C ASN A 240 21.89 -1.88 -1.87
N VAL A 241 20.58 -1.67 -1.74
CA VAL A 241 19.87 -1.50 -0.46
C VAL A 241 20.11 -2.71 0.45
N MET A 242 19.95 -3.92 -0.08
CA MET A 242 20.19 -5.17 0.64
C MET A 242 21.65 -5.25 1.10
N THR A 243 22.60 -5.00 0.21
CA THR A 243 24.04 -5.06 0.52
C THR A 243 24.41 -4.09 1.63
N ARG A 244 23.89 -2.85 1.58
CA ARG A 244 24.08 -1.86 2.65
C ARG A 244 23.43 -2.30 3.97
N TYR A 245 22.23 -2.88 3.92
CA TYR A 245 21.52 -3.35 5.11
C TYR A 245 22.24 -4.47 5.83
N ILE A 246 22.74 -5.47 5.09
CA ILE A 246 23.41 -6.64 5.68
C ILE A 246 24.87 -6.39 6.08
N ALA A 247 25.44 -5.25 5.70
CA ALA A 247 26.76 -4.81 6.13
C ALA A 247 26.75 -4.16 7.53
N ASN A 248 25.58 -3.78 8.05
CA ASN A 248 25.42 -3.07 9.32
C ASN A 248 25.27 -4.04 10.51
N ALA A 249 26.17 -3.90 11.50
CA ALA A 249 26.20 -4.75 12.70
C ALA A 249 24.96 -4.60 13.60
N GLU A 250 24.37 -3.41 13.72
CA GLU A 250 23.17 -3.17 14.53
C GLU A 250 21.95 -3.86 13.92
N ASN A 251 21.84 -3.88 12.59
CA ASN A 251 20.78 -4.62 11.91
C ASN A 251 20.88 -6.12 12.19
N LEU A 252 22.09 -6.70 12.18
CA LEU A 252 22.30 -8.11 12.54
C LEU A 252 21.90 -8.38 13.99
N LYS A 253 22.33 -7.53 14.95
CA LYS A 253 21.97 -7.67 16.36
C LYS A 253 20.46 -7.60 16.56
N LEU A 254 19.77 -6.69 15.88
CA LEU A 254 18.32 -6.59 15.92
C LEU A 254 17.66 -7.90 15.46
N MET A 255 18.08 -8.44 14.32
CA MET A 255 17.54 -9.71 13.82
C MET A 255 17.81 -10.87 14.80
N MET A 256 19.02 -10.96 15.35
CA MET A 256 19.37 -11.99 16.34
C MET A 256 18.56 -11.87 17.64
N ASN A 257 18.23 -10.65 18.08
CA ASN A 257 17.35 -10.45 19.21
C ASN A 257 15.91 -10.87 18.89
N LEU A 258 15.41 -10.56 17.70
CA LEU A 258 14.07 -10.93 17.26
C LEU A 258 13.88 -12.44 17.03
N LEU A 259 14.96 -13.18 16.73
CA LEU A 259 14.94 -14.65 16.77
C LEU A 259 14.57 -15.22 18.14
N ARG A 260 14.73 -14.42 19.21
CA ARG A 260 14.38 -14.79 20.58
C ARG A 260 13.08 -14.11 21.07
N ASP A 261 12.33 -13.47 20.18
CA ASP A 261 11.05 -12.83 20.54
C ASP A 261 10.07 -13.86 21.12
N LYS A 262 9.18 -13.46 22.02
CA LYS A 262 8.17 -14.36 22.61
C LYS A 262 7.23 -15.00 21.57
N SER A 263 7.04 -14.35 20.42
CA SER A 263 6.15 -14.82 19.36
C SER A 263 6.90 -15.63 18.31
N ARG A 264 6.53 -16.91 18.16
CA ARG A 264 7.07 -17.81 17.12
C ARG A 264 6.95 -17.22 15.70
N ASN A 265 5.89 -16.49 15.42
CA ASN A 265 5.71 -15.87 14.10
C ASN A 265 6.70 -14.73 13.87
N ILE A 266 7.03 -13.93 14.90
CA ILE A 266 8.07 -12.90 14.81
C ILE A 266 9.44 -13.55 14.60
N GLN A 267 9.74 -14.60 15.38
CA GLN A 267 10.98 -15.36 15.24
C GLN A 267 11.16 -15.86 13.81
N PHE A 268 10.10 -16.37 13.18
CA PHE A 268 10.12 -16.89 11.81
C PHE A 268 10.39 -15.80 10.75
N GLU A 269 9.71 -14.65 10.83
CA GLU A 269 9.98 -13.54 9.90
C GLU A 269 11.40 -12.97 10.11
N ALA A 270 11.86 -12.86 11.37
CA ALA A 270 13.23 -12.45 11.69
C ALA A 270 14.26 -13.44 11.12
N PHE A 271 13.96 -14.74 11.13
CA PHE A 271 14.81 -15.76 10.52
C PHE A 271 14.96 -15.57 9.01
N HIS A 272 13.90 -15.18 8.30
CA HIS A 272 13.96 -14.88 6.87
C HIS A 272 14.86 -13.70 6.52
N VAL A 273 15.02 -12.74 7.43
CA VAL A 273 15.98 -11.64 7.25
C VAL A 273 17.38 -12.05 7.72
N PHE A 274 17.50 -12.72 8.87
CA PHE A 274 18.77 -13.23 9.41
C PHE A 274 19.52 -14.11 8.42
N LYS A 275 18.82 -15.00 7.70
CA LYS A 275 19.46 -15.88 6.71
C LYS A 275 20.23 -15.07 5.65
N ILE A 276 19.75 -13.88 5.26
CA ILE A 276 20.40 -13.05 4.23
C ILE A 276 21.81 -12.62 4.69
N PHE A 277 21.98 -12.30 5.97
CA PHE A 277 23.29 -11.99 6.55
C PHE A 277 24.24 -13.18 6.50
N VAL A 278 23.76 -14.36 6.88
CA VAL A 278 24.56 -15.60 6.89
C VAL A 278 24.92 -16.02 5.47
N ALA A 279 24.01 -15.82 4.54
CA ALA A 279 24.10 -16.23 3.16
C ALA A 279 25.04 -15.31 2.34
N ASN A 280 25.30 -14.07 2.79
CA ASN A 280 26.23 -13.15 2.14
C ASN A 280 27.67 -13.74 2.08
N PRO A 281 28.26 -13.97 0.89
CA PRO A 281 29.64 -14.46 0.79
C PRO A 281 30.68 -13.40 1.23
N ASN A 282 30.36 -12.11 1.06
CA ASN A 282 31.26 -11.00 1.31
C ASN A 282 30.88 -10.26 2.60
N LYS A 283 30.93 -10.98 3.73
CA LYS A 283 30.58 -10.41 5.04
C LYS A 283 31.62 -9.38 5.47
N THR A 284 31.17 -8.24 5.99
CA THR A 284 32.07 -7.27 6.62
C THR A 284 32.65 -7.82 7.91
N LYS A 285 33.80 -7.29 8.35
CA LYS A 285 34.48 -7.77 9.57
C LYS A 285 33.59 -7.73 10.82
N PRO A 286 32.83 -6.65 11.11
CA PRO A 286 31.91 -6.63 12.25
C PRO A 286 30.85 -7.74 12.21
N ILE A 287 30.33 -8.06 11.02
CA ILE A 287 29.34 -9.13 10.83
C ILE A 287 29.97 -10.49 11.11
N SER A 288 31.13 -10.77 10.52
CA SER A 288 31.88 -12.02 10.74
C SER A 288 32.26 -12.21 12.20
N ASP A 289 32.69 -11.13 12.89
CA ASP A 289 33.06 -11.18 14.31
C ASP A 289 31.85 -11.50 15.20
N ILE A 290 30.68 -10.92 14.92
CA ILE A 290 29.44 -11.21 15.67
C ILE A 290 29.01 -12.67 15.46
N LEU A 291 28.99 -13.15 14.22
CA LEU A 291 28.61 -14.54 13.92
C LEU A 291 29.62 -15.54 14.52
N GLY A 292 30.92 -15.24 14.44
CA GLY A 292 31.99 -16.03 15.03
C GLY A 292 31.89 -16.15 16.55
N LYS A 293 31.72 -15.01 17.25
CA LYS A 293 31.56 -14.98 18.71
C LYS A 293 30.32 -15.74 19.21
N ASN A 294 29.28 -15.85 18.39
CA ASN A 294 28.03 -16.52 18.76
C ASN A 294 27.86 -17.91 18.10
N ARG A 295 28.89 -18.45 17.45
CA ARG A 295 28.82 -19.67 16.61
C ARG A 295 28.13 -20.83 17.32
N GLU A 296 28.67 -21.28 18.44
CA GLU A 296 28.18 -22.48 19.15
C GLU A 296 26.72 -22.32 19.58
N ARG A 297 26.38 -21.15 20.14
CA ARG A 297 25.03 -20.81 20.57
C ARG A 297 24.05 -20.77 19.39
N LEU A 298 24.47 -20.21 18.25
CA LEU A 298 23.65 -20.15 17.03
C LEU A 298 23.43 -21.54 16.45
N ILE A 299 24.45 -22.40 16.40
CA ILE A 299 24.33 -23.79 15.96
C ILE A 299 23.33 -24.54 16.84
N GLN A 300 23.47 -24.46 18.16
CA GLN A 300 22.56 -25.10 19.10
C GLN A 300 21.12 -24.57 19.00
N PHE A 301 20.97 -23.25 18.86
CA PHE A 301 19.67 -22.60 18.73
C PHE A 301 18.97 -23.04 17.43
N LEU A 302 19.66 -22.95 16.29
CA LEU A 302 19.11 -23.27 14.99
C LEU A 302 18.79 -24.77 14.83
N GLY A 303 19.57 -25.66 15.44
CA GLY A 303 19.27 -27.10 15.43
C GLY A 303 17.93 -27.47 16.09
N ASN A 304 17.40 -26.59 16.94
CA ASN A 304 16.13 -26.79 17.66
C ASN A 304 15.04 -25.79 17.23
N PHE A 305 15.28 -24.97 16.21
CA PHE A 305 14.41 -23.85 15.85
C PHE A 305 13.20 -24.29 15.02
N HIS A 306 12.01 -24.32 15.64
CA HIS A 306 10.73 -24.62 14.99
C HIS A 306 10.72 -25.91 14.14
N ASN A 307 11.28 -26.99 14.70
CA ASN A 307 11.33 -28.33 14.08
C ASN A 307 9.93 -28.96 13.81
N ASP A 308 8.85 -28.29 14.22
CA ASP A 308 7.45 -28.67 14.08
C ASP A 308 6.77 -28.13 12.80
N ARG A 309 7.38 -27.19 12.06
CA ARG A 309 6.85 -26.71 10.76
C ARG A 309 7.56 -27.36 9.58
N HIS A 310 6.86 -27.47 8.44
CA HIS A 310 7.34 -27.93 7.12
C HIS A 310 8.57 -27.17 6.54
N GLY A 311 9.19 -26.24 7.29
CA GLY A 311 10.44 -25.55 6.95
C GLY A 311 11.72 -26.24 7.43
N LEU A 312 11.63 -27.49 7.91
CA LEU A 312 12.76 -28.29 8.39
C LEU A 312 13.93 -28.29 7.39
N PHE A 313 13.65 -28.33 6.08
CA PHE A 313 14.67 -28.26 5.04
C PHE A 313 15.44 -26.93 5.01
N THR A 314 14.80 -25.79 5.23
CA THR A 314 15.48 -24.47 5.24
C THR A 314 16.32 -24.31 6.51
N VAL A 315 15.84 -24.79 7.65
CA VAL A 315 16.58 -24.74 8.92
C VAL A 315 17.78 -25.68 8.88
N ILE A 316 17.62 -26.91 8.37
CA ILE A 316 18.71 -27.87 8.14
C ILE A 316 19.71 -27.31 7.12
N PHE A 317 19.25 -26.67 6.04
CA PHE A 317 20.13 -26.08 5.01
C PHE A 317 20.90 -24.86 5.50
N ILE A 318 20.31 -24.04 6.37
CA ILE A 318 21.03 -22.91 7.00
C ILE A 318 21.94 -23.43 8.11
N PHE A 319 21.56 -24.47 8.84
CA PHE A 319 22.45 -25.15 9.78
C PHE A 319 23.67 -25.74 9.06
N SER A 320 23.47 -26.40 7.91
CA SER A 320 24.56 -26.93 7.09
C SER A 320 25.40 -25.82 6.46
N SER A 321 24.78 -24.74 5.97
CA SER A 321 25.48 -23.56 5.40
C SER A 321 26.25 -22.77 6.47
N PHE A 322 25.69 -22.61 7.66
CA PHE A 322 26.35 -21.95 8.79
C PHE A 322 27.47 -22.82 9.34
N SER A 323 27.29 -24.14 9.41
CA SER A 323 28.34 -25.10 9.75
C SER A 323 29.46 -25.09 8.69
N SER A 324 29.11 -25.08 7.40
CA SER A 324 30.02 -24.97 6.25
C SER A 324 30.78 -23.63 6.20
N PHE A 325 30.13 -22.50 6.52
CA PHE A 325 30.76 -21.18 6.64
C PHE A 325 31.99 -21.22 7.57
N PHE A 326 31.94 -22.05 8.61
CA PHE A 326 33.09 -22.27 9.49
C PHE A 326 33.97 -23.46 9.11
N ASN A 327 33.49 -24.38 8.28
CA ASN A 327 34.19 -25.61 7.89
C ASN A 327 34.79 -25.58 6.46
N LYS A 328 34.64 -24.48 5.70
CA LYS A 328 35.33 -24.21 4.43
C LYS A 328 35.03 -25.22 3.29
N THR A 329 33.80 -25.71 3.16
CA THR A 329 33.41 -26.62 2.08
C THR A 329 32.06 -26.26 1.45
N ASP A 330 32.10 -25.98 0.14
CA ASP A 330 31.04 -26.00 -0.87
C ASP A 330 30.41 -24.68 -1.38
N THR A 331 30.55 -24.53 -2.71
CA THR A 331 30.30 -23.36 -3.56
C THR A 331 28.91 -23.36 -4.22
N TYR A 332 27.97 -24.19 -3.77
CA TYR A 332 26.67 -24.39 -4.44
C TYR A 332 25.55 -23.57 -3.78
N PHE A 333 25.70 -22.25 -3.84
CA PHE A 333 24.88 -21.32 -3.04
C PHE A 333 23.68 -20.69 -3.78
N LEU A 334 23.58 -20.77 -5.11
CA LEU A 334 22.68 -19.89 -5.89
C LEU A 334 21.34 -20.47 -6.37
N TYR A 335 21.04 -21.77 -6.18
CA TYR A 335 19.84 -22.38 -6.79
C TYR A 335 18.62 -22.57 -5.85
N ALA A 336 18.75 -22.37 -4.54
CA ALA A 336 17.69 -22.69 -3.57
C ALA A 336 16.92 -21.48 -3.01
N ILE A 337 17.13 -20.27 -3.54
CA ILE A 337 16.40 -19.05 -3.16
C ILE A 337 15.32 -18.76 -4.20
N ARG A 338 14.39 -19.70 -4.37
CA ARG A 338 13.08 -19.47 -5.00
C ARG A 338 12.00 -20.17 -4.21
#